data_AF-A0A925DSQ0-F1
#
_entry.id   AF-A0A925DSQ0-F1
#
_cell.length_a   1.000
_cell.length_b   1.000
_cell.length_c   1.000
_cell.angle_alpha   90.00
_cell.angle_beta   90.00
_cell.angle_gamma   90.00
#
_symmetry.space_group_name_H-M   'P 1'
#
loop_
_entity.id
_entity.type
_entity.pdbx_description
1 polymer ?
#
loop_
_entity_poly.entity_id
_entity_poly.type
_entity_poly.pdbx_seq_one_letter_code
_entity_poly.pdbx_strand_id
1 'polypeptide(L)'
;LTNTAGWTRSPSTNDESNPFSNLWRVFTSRQSYDRLKDNDISAEALIPSTGTRSVVRSLGTNNVTSDWKLSLKTVFSANNNSNNAVSQMFFEVLDAAGKVLTTFYANGNTIYGNGVAIGSVPDNINMSDLEITVIGGSVTFTHQGYSPIVTTISDGTGNWRTPTTLRIIFNNTGVAGTAYTQGIIIQNPQLHLDYL
;
A
#
# COMPACT_ATOMS: atom_id res chain seq x y z
N LEU A 1 -13.11 -3.07 -19.26
CA LEU A 1 -12.87 -1.91 -18.37
C LEU A 1 -11.39 -1.86 -18.09
N THR A 2 -10.71 -0.79 -18.51
CA THR A 2 -9.25 -0.82 -18.69
C THR A 2 -8.65 0.49 -18.18
N ASN A 3 -7.61 0.40 -17.35
CA ASN A 3 -6.81 1.48 -16.76
C ASN A 3 -7.56 2.49 -15.86
N THR A 4 -7.39 2.32 -14.56
CA THR A 4 -7.89 3.22 -13.49
C THR A 4 -6.91 4.38 -13.26
N ALA A 5 -6.96 5.41 -14.13
CA ALA A 5 -6.24 6.69 -13.97
C ALA A 5 -4.78 6.57 -13.47
N GLY A 6 -3.91 5.92 -14.25
CA GLY A 6 -2.50 5.71 -13.89
C GLY A 6 -2.20 4.47 -13.03
N TRP A 7 -3.23 3.81 -12.50
CA TRP A 7 -3.11 2.52 -11.83
C TRP A 7 -3.53 1.35 -12.73
N THR A 8 -2.83 0.23 -12.58
CA THR A 8 -3.19 -1.10 -13.07
C THR A 8 -3.52 -2.02 -11.89
N ARG A 9 -4.27 -3.09 -12.11
CA ARG A 9 -4.73 -4.01 -11.06
C ARG A 9 -4.65 -5.47 -11.49
N SER A 10 -4.39 -6.37 -10.54
CA SER A 10 -4.30 -7.82 -10.77
C SER A 10 -5.20 -8.59 -9.79
N PRO A 11 -6.15 -9.41 -10.28
CA PRO A 11 -6.51 -9.64 -11.69
C PRO A 11 -7.14 -8.40 -12.33
N SER A 12 -7.34 -8.39 -13.65
CA SER A 12 -7.92 -7.22 -14.34
C SER A 12 -9.43 -7.04 -14.08
N THR A 13 -10.14 -8.11 -13.75
CA THR A 13 -11.59 -8.17 -13.49
C THR A 13 -11.92 -8.32 -12.01
N ASN A 14 -13.17 -8.05 -11.63
CA ASN A 14 -13.67 -8.51 -10.33
C ASN A 14 -13.90 -10.03 -10.39
N ASP A 15 -14.05 -10.67 -9.23
CA ASP A 15 -14.64 -12.00 -9.14
C ASP A 15 -16.14 -11.84 -8.85
N GLU A 16 -16.99 -12.26 -9.79
CA GLU A 16 -18.45 -12.10 -9.71
C GLU A 16 -19.15 -13.46 -9.50
N SER A 17 -18.38 -14.51 -9.19
CA SER A 17 -18.88 -15.88 -8.95
C SER A 17 -19.86 -15.99 -7.78
N ASN A 18 -19.77 -15.11 -6.78
CA ASN A 18 -20.80 -14.91 -5.78
C ASN A 18 -20.88 -13.42 -5.37
N PRO A 19 -21.98 -12.70 -5.68
CA PRO A 19 -22.13 -11.28 -5.34
C PRO A 19 -22.23 -11.00 -3.84
N PHE A 20 -22.36 -12.03 -2.99
CA PHE A 20 -22.49 -11.93 -1.54
C PHE A 20 -21.30 -12.51 -0.73
N SER A 21 -20.23 -13.04 -1.35
CA SER A 21 -19.10 -13.62 -0.59
C SER A 21 -17.67 -13.42 -1.10
N ASN A 22 -17.43 -13.00 -2.36
CA ASN A 22 -16.11 -13.14 -3.01
C ASN A 22 -15.49 -11.79 -3.46
N LEU A 23 -15.54 -10.76 -2.60
CA LEU A 23 -15.36 -9.37 -3.06
C LEU A 23 -13.89 -8.92 -3.23
N TRP A 24 -13.55 -8.42 -4.42
CA TRP A 24 -12.33 -7.63 -4.64
C TRP A 24 -12.59 -6.45 -5.58
N ARG A 25 -12.27 -5.23 -5.14
CA ARG A 25 -12.65 -3.97 -5.82
C ARG A 25 -11.57 -2.89 -5.68
N VAL A 26 -11.46 -2.05 -6.70
CA VAL A 26 -10.40 -1.03 -6.89
C VAL A 26 -10.95 0.11 -7.75
N PHE A 27 -10.85 1.37 -7.30
CA PHE A 27 -11.38 2.54 -8.02
C PHE A 27 -10.49 3.78 -7.87
N THR A 28 -10.45 4.63 -8.92
CA THR A 28 -9.89 6.00 -8.89
C THR A 28 -10.84 6.98 -9.58
N SER A 29 -10.80 8.26 -9.20
CA SER A 29 -11.52 9.39 -9.81
C SER A 29 -12.93 9.06 -10.35
N ARG A 30 -13.85 8.63 -9.48
CA ARG A 30 -15.18 8.10 -9.81
C ARG A 30 -16.14 9.18 -10.38
N GLN A 31 -15.97 9.48 -11.68
CA GLN A 31 -16.59 10.56 -12.45
C GLN A 31 -16.26 11.97 -11.93
N SER A 32 -15.50 12.72 -12.73
CA SER A 32 -15.10 14.10 -12.43
C SER A 32 -16.02 15.14 -13.06
N TYR A 33 -16.52 16.09 -12.26
CA TYR A 33 -16.73 17.47 -12.69
C TYR A 33 -16.29 18.54 -11.64
N ASP A 34 -16.97 19.00 -10.59
CA ASP A 34 -18.18 18.65 -9.80
C ASP A 34 -18.28 17.17 -9.35
N ARG A 35 -18.35 16.81 -8.06
CA ARG A 35 -18.36 17.55 -6.78
C ARG A 35 -17.11 17.21 -5.98
N LEU A 36 -16.64 18.12 -5.10
CA LEU A 36 -15.25 18.41 -4.65
C LEU A 36 -14.30 17.28 -4.14
N LYS A 37 -14.32 16.12 -4.80
CA LYS A 37 -13.19 15.29 -5.25
C LYS A 37 -11.97 15.17 -4.33
N ASP A 38 -11.95 14.05 -3.62
CA ASP A 38 -10.73 13.30 -3.30
C ASP A 38 -10.94 11.86 -3.81
N ASN A 39 -10.02 11.30 -4.60
CA ASN A 39 -9.94 9.85 -4.93
C ASN A 39 -8.81 9.58 -5.94
N ASP A 40 -7.67 9.09 -5.46
CA ASP A 40 -6.60 8.54 -6.31
C ASP A 40 -6.13 7.13 -5.89
N ILE A 41 -6.75 6.51 -4.87
CA ILE A 41 -7.32 5.14 -4.96
C ILE A 41 -8.20 4.82 -3.73
N SER A 42 -9.32 4.15 -3.95
CA SER A 42 -10.06 3.44 -2.92
C SER A 42 -10.21 1.96 -3.32
N ALA A 43 -9.93 1.05 -2.39
CA ALA A 43 -9.87 -0.38 -2.65
C ALA A 43 -10.39 -1.19 -1.46
N GLU A 44 -11.05 -2.31 -1.75
CA GLU A 44 -11.55 -3.28 -0.76
C GLU A 44 -11.25 -4.71 -1.21
N ALA A 45 -10.79 -5.54 -0.27
CA ALA A 45 -10.47 -6.94 -0.52
C ALA A 45 -11.07 -7.88 0.54
N LEU A 46 -11.66 -8.97 0.05
CA LEU A 46 -12.26 -10.07 0.79
C LEU A 46 -12.15 -11.32 -0.10
N ILE A 47 -10.96 -11.92 -0.09
CA ILE A 47 -10.55 -12.99 -1.02
C ILE A 47 -11.08 -14.33 -0.45
N PRO A 48 -11.88 -15.11 -1.20
CA PRO A 48 -12.56 -16.30 -0.65
C PRO A 48 -11.66 -17.55 -0.54
N SER A 49 -10.40 -17.46 -0.91
CA SER A 49 -9.42 -18.56 -0.91
C SER A 49 -8.00 -18.01 -0.80
N THR A 50 -7.02 -18.89 -0.59
CA THR A 50 -5.59 -18.53 -0.58
C THR A 50 -5.19 -17.86 -1.90
N GLY A 51 -4.63 -16.66 -1.83
CA GLY A 51 -4.16 -15.97 -3.02
C GLY A 51 -3.85 -14.50 -2.84
N THR A 52 -3.11 -13.98 -3.81
CA THR A 52 -2.66 -12.58 -3.86
C THR A 52 -3.50 -11.77 -4.84
N ARG A 53 -3.73 -10.51 -4.49
CA ARG A 53 -4.32 -9.46 -5.33
C ARG A 53 -3.44 -8.21 -5.24
N SER A 54 -3.35 -7.42 -6.29
CA SER A 54 -2.49 -6.22 -6.24
C SER A 54 -3.02 -5.04 -7.06
N VAL A 55 -2.58 -3.84 -6.69
CA VAL A 55 -2.78 -2.61 -7.46
C VAL A 55 -1.43 -1.90 -7.58
N VAL A 56 -1.13 -1.39 -8.77
CA VAL A 56 0.22 -0.93 -9.15
C VAL A 56 0.15 0.38 -9.91
N ARG A 57 0.91 1.38 -9.48
CA ARG A 57 1.09 2.67 -10.16
C ARG A 57 2.54 2.81 -10.61
N SER A 58 2.72 3.21 -11.87
CA SER A 58 4.01 3.70 -12.32
C SER A 58 4.29 5.05 -11.66
N LEU A 59 5.46 5.18 -11.06
CA LEU A 59 5.97 6.44 -10.51
C LEU A 59 6.75 7.25 -11.55
N GLY A 60 6.86 6.74 -12.78
CA GLY A 60 7.70 7.29 -13.84
C GLY A 60 9.07 6.61 -13.95
N THR A 61 9.84 7.00 -14.97
CA THR A 61 11.24 6.57 -15.14
C THR A 61 12.13 7.47 -14.30
N ASN A 62 12.26 7.15 -13.02
CA ASN A 62 12.97 7.97 -12.05
C ASN A 62 14.42 7.50 -11.91
N ASN A 63 15.35 8.44 -11.83
CA ASN A 63 16.77 8.18 -11.55
C ASN A 63 17.30 9.31 -10.66
N VAL A 64 17.40 9.05 -9.35
CA VAL A 64 17.79 10.04 -8.35
C VAL A 64 19.30 10.00 -8.04
N THR A 65 19.84 11.19 -7.84
CA THR A 65 21.24 11.50 -7.59
C THR A 65 21.62 11.36 -6.11
N SER A 66 20.73 11.79 -5.21
CA SER A 66 20.90 11.74 -3.76
C SER A 66 19.79 10.93 -3.11
N ASP A 67 18.55 11.45 -3.12
CA ASP A 67 17.50 11.06 -2.19
C ASP A 67 16.12 11.00 -2.87
N TRP A 68 15.09 10.49 -2.19
CA TRP A 68 13.68 10.63 -2.59
C TRP A 68 12.71 10.57 -1.41
N LYS A 69 11.50 11.13 -1.58
CA LYS A 69 10.45 11.14 -0.56
C LYS A 69 9.10 10.76 -1.15
N LEU A 70 8.43 9.78 -0.56
CA LEU A 70 7.06 9.38 -0.90
C LEU A 70 6.13 9.74 0.27
N SER A 71 5.16 10.62 0.01
CA SER A 71 4.13 10.99 0.98
C SER A 71 2.78 10.41 0.55
N LEU A 72 2.12 9.72 1.48
CA LEU A 72 0.88 8.97 1.27
C LEU A 72 -0.12 9.29 2.40
N LYS A 73 -1.30 9.79 2.06
CA LYS A 73 -2.40 9.87 3.04
C LYS A 73 -3.21 8.58 2.99
N THR A 74 -2.98 7.68 3.94
CA THR A 74 -3.49 6.29 3.93
C THR A 74 -4.45 6.00 5.08
N VAL A 75 -5.75 5.92 4.80
CA VAL A 75 -6.73 5.38 5.75
C VAL A 75 -6.67 3.85 5.70
N PHE A 76 -6.48 3.20 6.85
CA PHE A 76 -6.39 1.75 6.99
C PHE A 76 -7.45 1.22 7.96
N SER A 77 -8.55 0.69 7.43
CA SER A 77 -9.52 -0.03 8.24
C SER A 77 -9.27 -1.53 8.14
N ALA A 78 -8.77 -2.11 9.22
CA ALA A 78 -8.62 -3.54 9.40
C ALA A 78 -9.34 -3.98 10.68
N ASN A 79 -10.44 -4.71 10.49
CA ASN A 79 -11.15 -5.37 11.58
C ASN A 79 -10.37 -6.64 11.99
N ASN A 80 -9.25 -6.45 12.69
CA ASN A 80 -8.32 -7.50 13.10
C ASN A 80 -8.78 -8.27 14.36
N ASN A 81 -10.09 -8.36 14.61
CA ASN A 81 -10.68 -9.02 15.78
C ASN A 81 -10.66 -10.56 15.69
N SER A 82 -9.53 -11.12 15.25
CA SER A 82 -9.20 -12.54 15.29
C SER A 82 -7.68 -12.70 15.26
N ASN A 83 -7.13 -13.44 16.21
CA ASN A 83 -5.69 -13.64 16.41
C ASN A 83 -4.99 -14.51 15.33
N ASN A 84 -5.63 -14.68 14.16
CA ASN A 84 -5.13 -15.48 13.04
C ASN A 84 -4.76 -14.52 11.89
N ALA A 85 -3.50 -14.52 11.46
CA ALA A 85 -2.94 -13.61 10.44
C ALA A 85 -3.37 -13.94 9.00
N VAL A 86 -4.66 -14.24 8.79
CA VAL A 86 -5.25 -14.79 7.56
C VAL A 86 -5.10 -13.83 6.38
N SER A 87 -5.37 -12.53 6.58
CA SER A 87 -5.31 -11.50 5.53
C SER A 87 -4.30 -10.42 5.89
N GLN A 88 -3.34 -10.15 4.99
CA GLN A 88 -2.29 -9.14 5.16
C GLN A 88 -2.24 -8.16 3.99
N MET A 89 -1.73 -6.96 4.26
CA MET A 89 -1.80 -5.83 3.35
C MET A 89 -0.49 -5.03 3.38
N PHE A 90 0.13 -4.83 2.21
CA PHE A 90 1.46 -4.22 2.07
C PHE A 90 1.44 -3.05 1.09
N PHE A 91 2.08 -1.94 1.45
CA PHE A 91 2.43 -0.85 0.55
C PHE A 91 3.92 -0.94 0.26
N GLU A 92 4.31 -1.01 -1.01
CA GLU A 92 5.70 -1.23 -1.40
C GLU A 92 6.16 -0.24 -2.48
N VAL A 93 7.39 0.26 -2.35
CA VAL A 93 8.08 0.96 -3.44
C VAL A 93 9.06 -0.01 -4.08
N LEU A 94 9.01 -0.13 -5.41
CA LEU A 94 9.84 -1.03 -6.20
C LEU A 94 10.76 -0.27 -7.16
N ASP A 95 11.90 -0.88 -7.47
CA ASP A 95 12.82 -0.41 -8.51
C ASP A 95 12.45 -0.89 -9.93
N ALA A 96 13.22 -0.43 -10.91
CA ALA A 96 13.07 -0.79 -12.32
C ALA A 96 13.29 -2.30 -12.62
N ALA A 97 13.91 -3.05 -11.72
CA ALA A 97 14.10 -4.50 -11.80
C ALA A 97 13.03 -5.29 -11.00
N GLY A 98 12.07 -4.59 -10.38
CA GLY A 98 11.00 -5.17 -9.57
C GLY A 98 11.42 -5.55 -8.14
N LYS A 99 12.58 -5.09 -7.66
CA LYS A 99 13.03 -5.32 -6.27
C LYS A 99 12.31 -4.38 -5.31
N VAL A 100 11.93 -4.88 -4.14
CA VAL A 100 11.23 -4.10 -3.11
C VAL A 100 12.24 -3.23 -2.38
N LEU A 101 12.16 -1.92 -2.60
CA LEU A 101 13.01 -0.93 -1.94
C LEU A 101 12.54 -0.66 -0.51
N THR A 102 11.22 -0.52 -0.35
CA THR A 102 10.58 -0.29 0.96
C THR A 102 9.25 -1.03 1.02
N THR A 103 8.84 -1.45 2.21
CA THR A 103 7.54 -2.05 2.51
C THR A 103 6.98 -1.51 3.83
N PHE A 104 5.73 -1.06 3.82
CA PHE A 104 4.96 -0.68 5.01
C PHE A 104 3.73 -1.59 5.11
N TYR A 105 3.47 -2.15 6.29
CA TYR A 105 2.35 -3.07 6.51
C TYR A 105 1.90 -3.06 7.97
N ALA A 106 0.73 -3.67 8.23
CA ALA A 106 0.26 -3.97 9.58
C ALA A 106 0.17 -5.48 9.80
N ASN A 107 0.45 -5.92 11.01
CA ASN A 107 0.22 -7.30 11.46
C ASN A 107 -0.47 -7.26 12.83
N GLY A 108 -1.71 -7.71 12.89
CA GLY A 108 -2.61 -7.40 14.01
C GLY A 108 -2.65 -5.90 14.27
N ASN A 109 -2.43 -5.50 15.53
CA ASN A 109 -2.50 -4.11 15.97
C ASN A 109 -1.11 -3.44 16.01
N THR A 110 -0.17 -3.85 15.16
CA THR A 110 1.17 -3.23 15.05
C THR A 110 1.49 -2.89 13.60
N ILE A 111 2.01 -1.68 13.36
CA ILE A 111 2.49 -1.21 12.04
C ILE A 111 4.02 -1.34 11.94
N TYR A 112 4.50 -1.65 10.74
CA TYR A 112 5.89 -2.00 10.45
C TYR A 112 6.42 -1.29 9.20
N GLY A 113 7.70 -0.90 9.21
CA GLY A 113 8.46 -0.44 8.05
C GLY A 113 9.70 -1.32 7.84
N ASN A 114 9.83 -1.96 6.68
CA ASN A 114 10.86 -2.96 6.36
C ASN A 114 11.05 -4.04 7.48
N GLY A 115 9.95 -4.45 8.11
CA GLY A 115 9.95 -5.44 9.19
C GLY A 115 10.30 -4.91 10.59
N VAL A 116 10.71 -3.65 10.72
CA VAL A 116 10.91 -2.97 12.01
C VAL A 116 9.57 -2.39 12.47
N ALA A 117 9.19 -2.62 13.72
CA ALA A 117 7.94 -2.09 14.28
C ALA A 117 8.02 -0.57 14.49
N ILE A 118 7.00 0.14 14.02
CA ILE A 118 6.84 1.61 14.19
C ILE A 118 6.05 1.90 15.47
N GLY A 119 5.03 1.10 15.76
CA GLY A 119 4.17 1.27 16.93
C GLY A 119 2.90 0.42 16.86
N SER A 120 2.10 0.48 17.93
CA SER A 120 0.84 -0.27 18.04
C SER A 120 -0.38 0.65 17.96
N VAL A 121 -1.32 0.26 17.11
CA VAL A 121 -2.53 0.99 16.73
C VAL A 121 -3.78 0.33 17.34
N PRO A 122 -4.62 1.02 18.14
CA PRO A 122 -5.95 0.51 18.52
C PRO A 122 -6.85 0.18 17.31
N ASP A 123 -7.88 -0.64 17.55
CA ASP A 123 -8.77 -1.15 16.50
C ASP A 123 -9.51 -0.02 15.75
N ASN A 124 -9.40 0.00 14.42
CA ASN A 124 -10.07 0.94 13.50
C ASN A 124 -9.57 2.41 13.53
N ILE A 125 -8.25 2.66 13.37
CA ILE A 125 -7.75 4.04 13.20
C ILE A 125 -8.01 4.58 11.78
N ASN A 126 -8.60 5.77 11.70
CA ASN A 126 -8.45 6.66 10.54
C ASN A 126 -7.01 7.20 10.48
N MET A 127 -6.06 6.36 10.06
CA MET A 127 -4.66 6.79 9.93
C MET A 127 -4.57 7.91 8.88
N SER A 128 -3.70 8.90 9.12
CA SER A 128 -3.31 9.87 8.10
C SER A 128 -1.80 10.04 8.09
N ASP A 129 -1.29 10.37 6.90
CA ASP A 129 0.08 10.81 6.64
C ASP A 129 1.17 9.80 7.05
N LEU A 130 1.37 8.83 6.15
CA LEU A 130 2.58 8.01 6.06
C LEU A 130 3.59 8.71 5.15
N GLU A 131 4.82 8.86 5.61
CA GLU A 131 5.95 9.37 4.84
C GLU A 131 7.10 8.35 4.85
N ILE A 132 7.62 8.08 3.65
CA ILE A 132 8.79 7.23 3.42
C ILE A 132 9.85 8.08 2.74
N THR A 133 10.94 8.39 3.45
CA THR A 133 12.03 9.24 2.96
C THR A 133 13.30 8.40 2.89
N VAL A 134 13.96 8.36 1.73
CA VAL A 134 15.19 7.60 1.50
C VAL A 134 16.35 8.54 1.25
N ILE A 135 17.34 8.50 2.15
CA ILE A 135 18.54 9.35 2.13
C ILE A 135 19.78 8.46 2.03
N GLY A 136 20.51 8.56 0.92
CA GLY A 136 21.72 7.76 0.67
C GLY A 136 21.55 6.22 0.78
N GLY A 137 20.31 5.71 0.67
CA GLY A 137 19.97 4.29 0.89
C GLY A 137 19.51 3.92 2.31
N SER A 138 19.51 4.86 3.24
CA SER A 138 18.82 4.73 4.54
C SER A 138 17.35 5.10 4.36
N VAL A 139 16.44 4.31 4.92
CA VAL A 139 14.98 4.49 4.82
C VAL A 139 14.44 4.97 6.15
N THR A 140 13.82 6.15 6.16
CA THR A 140 13.07 6.69 7.30
C THR A 140 11.58 6.51 7.05
N PHE A 141 10.88 5.84 7.98
CA PHE A 141 9.42 5.81 8.02
C PHE A 141 8.92 6.75 9.11
N THR A 142 8.12 7.75 8.70
CA THR A 142 7.40 8.63 9.61
C THR A 142 5.90 8.33 9.49
N HIS A 143 5.24 8.09 10.63
CA HIS A 143 3.82 7.85 10.70
C HIS A 143 3.22 8.64 11.86
N GLN A 144 2.08 9.29 11.64
CA GLN A 144 1.40 10.12 12.62
C GLN A 144 1.32 9.46 14.02
N GLY A 145 1.76 10.21 15.04
CA GLY A 145 1.74 9.81 16.45
C GLY A 145 2.96 9.05 16.96
N TYR A 146 3.82 8.51 16.08
CA TYR A 146 4.98 7.70 16.46
C TYR A 146 6.30 8.42 16.17
N SER A 147 7.36 8.03 16.90
CA SER A 147 8.72 8.43 16.54
C SER A 147 9.10 7.85 15.18
N PRO A 148 9.78 8.61 14.29
CA PRO A 148 10.28 8.05 13.04
C PRO A 148 11.26 6.91 13.30
N ILE A 149 11.13 5.82 12.53
CA ILE A 149 12.11 4.72 12.54
C ILE A 149 13.05 4.86 11.34
N VAL A 150 14.30 4.42 11.51
CA VAL A 150 15.29 4.37 10.44
C VAL A 150 15.74 2.92 10.25
N THR A 151 15.82 2.49 8.99
CA THR A 151 16.17 1.12 8.56
C THR A 151 16.88 1.17 7.20
N THR A 152 17.27 0.03 6.63
CA THR A 152 17.89 -0.05 5.29
C THR A 152 16.86 -0.35 4.21
N ILE A 153 17.26 -0.28 2.93
CA ILE A 153 16.50 -0.84 1.80
C ILE A 153 16.08 -2.30 2.11
N SER A 154 14.83 -2.67 1.77
CA SER A 154 14.24 -3.97 2.12
C SER A 154 14.87 -5.14 1.35
N ASP A 155 15.06 -5.01 0.04
CA ASP A 155 15.92 -5.87 -0.76
C ASP A 155 17.27 -5.17 -0.95
N GLY A 156 18.31 -5.63 -0.26
CA GLY A 156 19.66 -5.06 -0.33
C GLY A 156 20.34 -5.14 -1.71
N THR A 157 19.73 -5.80 -2.70
CA THR A 157 20.17 -5.78 -4.10
C THR A 157 19.34 -4.85 -4.99
N GLY A 158 18.31 -4.19 -4.45
CA GLY A 158 17.47 -3.24 -5.17
C GLY A 158 18.16 -1.88 -5.37
N ASN A 159 18.04 -1.32 -6.57
CA ASN A 159 18.58 -0.02 -6.89
C ASN A 159 17.65 1.09 -6.40
N TRP A 160 17.87 1.52 -5.15
CA TRP A 160 17.07 2.56 -4.50
C TRP A 160 17.07 3.90 -5.24
N ARG A 161 18.04 4.13 -6.13
CA ARG A 161 18.13 5.33 -6.99
C ARG A 161 17.09 5.33 -8.12
N THR A 162 16.45 4.21 -8.41
CA THR A 162 15.45 4.10 -9.50
C THR A 162 14.09 3.64 -9.00
N PRO A 163 13.38 4.40 -8.13
CA PRO A 163 12.05 4.05 -7.63
C PRO A 163 10.98 4.27 -8.73
N THR A 164 10.60 3.21 -9.44
CA THR A 164 9.71 3.30 -10.61
C THR A 164 8.27 2.90 -10.34
N THR A 165 7.96 2.30 -9.19
CA THR A 165 6.65 1.65 -8.99
C THR A 165 6.19 1.68 -7.53
N LEU A 166 4.93 2.08 -7.32
CA LEU A 166 4.20 1.91 -6.07
C LEU A 166 3.25 0.73 -6.23
N ARG A 167 3.38 -0.29 -5.37
CA ARG A 167 2.56 -1.50 -5.35
C ARG A 167 1.81 -1.60 -4.04
N ILE A 168 0.55 -1.99 -4.11
CA ILE A 168 -0.30 -2.36 -2.98
C ILE A 168 -0.60 -3.85 -3.14
N ILE A 169 -0.30 -4.66 -2.14
CA ILE A 169 -0.61 -6.09 -2.10
C ILE A 169 -1.71 -6.35 -1.07
N PHE A 170 -2.67 -7.18 -1.44
CA PHE A 170 -3.60 -7.86 -0.53
C PHE A 170 -3.33 -9.36 -0.64
N ASN A 171 -3.06 -10.01 0.48
CA ASN A 171 -2.67 -11.43 0.54
C ASN A 171 -3.60 -12.18 1.50
N ASN A 172 -4.28 -13.21 1.04
CA ASN A 172 -4.99 -14.15 1.92
C ASN A 172 -4.24 -15.49 1.97
N THR A 173 -3.98 -15.98 3.18
CA THR A 173 -3.25 -17.22 3.50
C THR A 173 -4.14 -18.32 4.11
N GLY A 174 -5.41 -18.01 4.41
CA GLY A 174 -6.33 -18.91 5.10
C GLY A 174 -7.32 -19.67 4.19
N VAL A 175 -8.13 -20.50 4.84
CA VAL A 175 -9.13 -21.36 4.20
C VAL A 175 -10.42 -20.57 3.93
N ALA A 176 -11.15 -20.97 2.88
CA ALA A 176 -12.45 -20.41 2.53
C ALA A 176 -13.46 -20.47 3.69
N GLY A 177 -13.96 -19.32 4.13
CA GLY A 177 -15.05 -19.23 5.11
C GLY A 177 -15.00 -18.01 6.04
N THR A 178 -13.81 -17.60 6.49
CA THR A 178 -13.65 -16.42 7.36
C THR A 178 -13.48 -15.15 6.53
N ALA A 179 -14.58 -14.41 6.39
CA ALA A 179 -14.69 -13.17 5.64
C ALA A 179 -14.20 -11.96 6.47
N TYR A 180 -13.26 -11.18 5.93
CA TYR A 180 -12.79 -9.92 6.53
C TYR A 180 -12.75 -8.81 5.47
N THR A 181 -13.34 -7.66 5.79
CA THR A 181 -13.21 -6.45 4.96
C THR A 181 -11.91 -5.74 5.32
N GLN A 182 -10.98 -5.65 4.36
CA GLN A 182 -9.87 -4.69 4.42
C GLN A 182 -10.19 -3.51 3.50
N GLY A 183 -10.35 -2.32 4.08
CA GLY A 183 -10.67 -1.09 3.33
C GLY A 183 -9.51 -0.10 3.35
N ILE A 184 -9.04 0.29 2.16
CA ILE A 184 -8.07 1.39 1.98
C ILE A 184 -8.75 2.58 1.30
N ILE A 185 -8.43 3.78 1.80
CA ILE A 185 -8.49 5.00 0.99
C ILE A 185 -7.07 5.60 0.97
N ILE A 186 -6.46 5.70 -0.22
CA ILE A 186 -5.25 6.50 -0.42
C ILE A 186 -5.66 7.78 -1.14
N GLN A 187 -5.27 8.91 -0.56
CA GLN A 187 -5.47 10.23 -1.13
C GLN A 187 -4.12 10.80 -1.58
N ASN A 188 -4.08 11.27 -2.81
CA ASN A 188 -3.02 12.10 -3.40
C ASN A 188 -1.58 11.62 -3.16
N PRO A 189 -1.22 10.36 -3.52
CA PRO A 189 0.13 9.85 -3.35
C PRO A 189 1.15 10.64 -4.19
N GLN A 190 2.04 11.37 -3.55
CA GLN A 190 3.08 12.17 -4.22
C GLN A 190 4.46 11.57 -3.98
N LEU A 191 5.15 11.20 -5.07
CA LEU A 191 6.59 10.97 -5.04
C LEU A 191 7.29 12.30 -5.34
N HIS A 192 7.97 12.83 -4.34
CA HIS A 192 8.86 13.98 -4.44
C HIS A 192 10.27 13.50 -4.80
N LEU A 193 10.73 13.95 -5.96
CA LEU A 193 12.05 13.65 -6.55
C LEU A 193 13.00 14.85 -6.34
N ASP A 194 12.93 15.43 -5.15
CA ASP A 194 13.62 16.67 -4.79
C ASP A 194 15.00 16.35 -4.21
N TYR A 195 16.00 17.12 -4.65
CA TYR A 195 17.39 16.99 -4.23
C TYR A 195 17.52 17.70 -2.88
N LEU A 196 17.54 16.94 -1.78
CA LEU A 196 17.82 17.43 -0.43
C LEU A 196 19.29 17.86 -0.26
#